data_AF-A0A354D3X5-F1
#
_entry.id   AF-A0A354D3X5-F1
#
_cell.length_a   1.000
_cell.length_b   1.000
_cell.length_c   1.000
_cell.angle_alpha   90.00
_cell.angle_beta   90.00
_cell.angle_gamma   90.00
#
_symmetry.space_group_name_H-M   'P 1'
#
loop_
_entity.id
_entity.type
_entity.pdbx_description
1 polymer ?
#
loop_
_entity_poly.entity_id
_entity_poly.type
_entity_poly.pdbx_seq_one_letter_code
_entity_poly.pdbx_strand_id
1 'polypeptide(L)'
;TMRTFHTGGVAGDDITQGLPRVEELFEARKPKGLAIITEFGGVATIKDTKKKREIIVTNPETGETKTYLIPYGSRIKIMDGAVLEAGDELTEGSVNPHDILKIKGVRAVQDYMLQEVQRVYRLQGVEINDKHIEVIVRQMLKKVRVENNGDSELLPGTLVDALDFDDVNERLEEEGKEPAEGKQVLLGITKAALATNSFLSAASFQETTKVLTEAAIKGKKDPLIGLKENVLIGKLLPVGTGMKRYRDIKLDSDLNRFADIDFTDEYGEFGEEETAEMLESPEEKIASMSAPETEEEE
;
A
#
# COMPACT_ATOMS: atom_id res chain seq x y z
N THR A 1 -10.14 -20.14 -0.66
CA THR A 1 -10.65 -20.71 0.61
C THR A 1 -11.32 -19.59 1.39
N MET A 2 -12.51 -19.81 1.96
CA MET A 2 -13.46 -18.81 2.53
C MET A 2 -14.41 -18.05 1.58
N ARG A 3 -14.59 -18.52 0.34
CA ARG A 3 -15.93 -18.46 -0.26
C ARG A 3 -16.61 -19.76 0.13
N THR A 4 -17.16 -19.82 1.34
CA THR A 4 -18.07 -20.92 1.69
C THR A 4 -19.27 -20.77 0.76
N PHE A 5 -19.39 -21.68 -0.20
CA PHE A 5 -20.57 -21.79 -1.06
C PHE A 5 -21.71 -22.34 -0.21
N HIS A 6 -22.33 -21.50 0.63
CA HIS A 6 -23.60 -21.84 1.25
C HIS A 6 -24.72 -21.52 0.24
N THR A 7 -25.21 -22.56 -0.43
CA THR A 7 -26.44 -22.56 -1.24
C THR A 7 -27.70 -22.63 -0.36
N GLY A 8 -27.61 -22.28 0.94
CA GLY A 8 -28.70 -22.45 1.88
C GLY A 8 -28.34 -21.92 3.26
N GLY A 9 -28.62 -20.64 3.46
CA GLY A 9 -28.61 -19.98 4.77
C GLY A 9 -29.51 -18.76 4.64
N VAL A 10 -30.65 -18.78 5.30
CA VAL A 10 -31.64 -17.70 5.31
C VAL A 10 -30.93 -16.41 5.70
N ALA A 11 -31.14 -15.35 4.92
CA ALA A 11 -30.60 -14.01 5.15
C ALA A 11 -30.93 -13.54 6.58
N GLY A 12 -29.97 -13.67 7.49
CA GLY A 12 -30.02 -13.17 8.85
C GLY A 12 -28.96 -12.07 9.00
N ASP A 13 -29.45 -10.87 9.32
CA ASP A 13 -28.81 -9.55 9.40
C ASP A 13 -27.91 -9.15 8.22
N ASP A 14 -28.26 -8.02 7.59
CA ASP A 14 -27.68 -7.39 6.41
C ASP A 14 -26.26 -6.80 6.65
N ILE A 15 -25.45 -7.50 7.44
CA ILE A 15 -24.06 -7.20 7.73
C ILE A 15 -23.23 -8.21 6.96
N THR A 16 -22.34 -7.76 6.08
CA THR A 16 -21.36 -8.64 5.46
C THR A 16 -20.56 -9.32 6.58
N GLN A 17 -20.66 -10.65 6.71
CA GLN A 17 -19.96 -11.40 7.75
C GLN A 17 -18.65 -11.99 7.22
N GLY A 18 -17.59 -11.91 8.02
CA GLY A 18 -16.30 -12.53 7.74
C GLY A 18 -15.46 -11.82 6.66
N LEU A 19 -14.77 -12.58 5.82
CA LEU A 19 -13.81 -12.07 4.84
C LEU A 19 -14.38 -11.01 3.86
N PRO A 20 -15.63 -11.12 3.35
CA PRO A 20 -16.22 -10.09 2.51
C PRO A 20 -16.26 -8.69 3.14
N ARG A 21 -16.41 -8.60 4.47
CA ARG A 21 -16.38 -7.32 5.19
C ARG A 21 -14.97 -6.76 5.26
N VAL A 22 -13.98 -7.60 5.52
CA VAL A 22 -12.57 -7.21 5.52
C VAL A 22 -12.14 -6.72 4.13
N GLU A 23 -12.57 -7.41 3.07
CA GLU A 23 -12.34 -6.98 1.68
C GLU A 23 -13.02 -5.64 1.40
N GLU A 24 -14.29 -5.47 1.80
CA GLU A 24 -15.04 -4.22 1.64
C GLU A 24 -14.33 -3.03 2.33
N LEU A 25 -13.83 -3.23 3.55
CA LEU A 25 -13.09 -2.24 4.32
C LEU A 25 -11.76 -1.90 3.64
N PHE A 26 -10.91 -2.90 3.34
CA PHE A 26 -9.59 -2.63 2.74
C PHE A 26 -9.65 -2.13 1.29
N GLU A 27 -10.73 -2.39 0.56
CA GLU A 27 -10.97 -1.76 -0.74
C GLU A 27 -11.67 -0.40 -0.62
N ALA A 28 -11.92 0.08 0.61
CA ALA A 28 -12.63 1.34 0.90
C ALA A 28 -13.93 1.48 0.09
N ARG A 29 -14.67 0.37 -0.05
CA ARG A 29 -15.92 0.32 -0.81
C ARG A 29 -17.07 0.87 0.03
N LYS A 30 -18.10 1.38 -0.65
CA LYS A 30 -19.35 1.77 0.02
C LYS A 30 -20.04 0.50 0.56
N PRO A 31 -20.38 0.45 1.85
CA PRO A 31 -21.04 -0.70 2.43
C PRO A 31 -22.47 -0.88 1.91
N LYS A 32 -22.95 -2.12 1.90
CA LYS A 32 -24.32 -2.44 1.46
C LYS A 32 -25.38 -1.92 2.44
N GLY A 33 -25.23 -2.25 3.73
CA GLY A 33 -26.06 -1.70 4.80
C GLY A 33 -25.51 -0.37 5.30
N LEU A 34 -25.55 0.68 4.47
CA LEU A 34 -24.97 1.98 4.80
C LEU A 34 -25.72 2.63 5.97
N ALA A 35 -24.99 2.88 7.07
CA ALA A 35 -25.46 3.73 8.15
C ALA A 35 -25.36 5.21 7.76
N ILE A 36 -26.41 5.98 8.04
CA ILE A 36 -26.41 7.42 7.85
C ILE A 36 -25.80 8.06 9.09
N ILE A 37 -24.80 8.92 8.90
CA ILE A 37 -24.17 9.70 9.98
C ILE A 37 -24.49 11.19 9.86
N THR A 38 -24.51 11.91 10.98
CA THR A 38 -24.67 13.38 10.97
C THR A 38 -23.35 14.08 10.59
N GLU A 39 -23.42 15.21 9.89
CA GLU A 39 -22.24 15.99 9.48
C GLU A 39 -21.82 17.01 10.54
N PHE A 40 -22.74 17.43 11.40
CA PHE A 40 -22.50 18.36 12.49
C PHE A 40 -23.26 17.94 13.75
N GLY A 41 -22.81 18.46 14.89
CA GLY A 41 -23.44 18.21 16.18
C GLY A 41 -24.69 19.07 16.41
N GLY A 42 -25.67 18.53 17.12
CA GLY A 42 -26.93 19.22 17.37
C GLY A 42 -27.99 18.32 18.00
N VAL A 43 -29.21 18.82 18.06
CA VAL A 43 -30.37 18.08 18.59
C VAL A 43 -31.13 17.45 17.44
N ALA A 44 -31.37 16.14 17.53
CA ALA A 44 -32.13 15.40 16.55
C ALA A 44 -33.64 15.52 16.77
N THR A 45 -34.39 15.72 15.70
CA THR A 45 -35.85 15.65 15.67
C THR A 45 -36.29 14.64 14.63
N ILE A 46 -37.04 13.62 15.05
CA ILE A 46 -37.51 12.55 14.18
C ILE A 46 -38.90 12.91 13.63
N LYS A 47 -39.02 12.96 12.30
CA LYS A 47 -40.30 13.14 11.61
C LYS A 47 -40.65 11.88 10.84
N ASP A 48 -41.60 11.12 11.37
CA ASP A 48 -42.17 9.95 10.72
C ASP A 48 -43.54 10.29 10.13
N THR A 49 -43.62 10.29 8.80
CA THR A 49 -44.89 10.46 8.08
C THR A 49 -45.17 9.22 7.25
N LYS A 50 -46.45 8.98 6.90
CA LYS A 50 -46.86 7.84 6.05
C LYS A 50 -46.14 7.75 4.70
N LYS A 51 -45.47 8.83 4.24
CA LYS A 51 -44.77 8.90 2.95
C LYS A 51 -43.25 8.98 3.06
N LYS A 52 -42.70 9.49 4.17
CA LYS A 52 -41.26 9.62 4.38
C LYS A 52 -40.89 9.62 5.87
N ARG A 53 -39.74 9.03 6.19
CA ARG A 53 -39.05 9.14 7.48
C ARG A 53 -37.85 10.06 7.33
N GLU A 54 -37.74 11.05 8.20
CA GLU A 54 -36.67 12.04 8.17
C GLU A 54 -36.14 12.29 9.58
N ILE A 55 -34.84 12.53 9.69
CA ILE A 55 -34.21 13.01 10.92
C ILE A 55 -33.68 14.41 10.63
N ILE A 56 -34.08 15.39 11.42
CA ILE A 56 -33.60 16.77 11.31
C ILE A 56 -32.63 17.01 12.45
N VAL A 57 -31.38 17.32 12.13
CA VAL A 57 -30.38 17.72 13.14
C VAL A 57 -30.30 19.24 13.13
N THR A 58 -30.50 19.85 14.30
CA THR A 58 -30.48 21.31 14.48
C THR A 58 -29.35 21.68 15.43
N ASN A 59 -28.41 22.50 14.97
CA ASN A 59 -27.37 23.05 15.84
C ASN A 59 -27.98 24.19 16.68
N PRO A 60 -27.98 24.09 18.02
CA PRO A 60 -28.61 25.09 18.89
C PRO A 60 -27.84 26.42 18.94
N GLU A 61 -26.55 26.44 18.62
CA GLU A 61 -25.71 27.64 18.66
C GLU A 61 -25.76 28.43 17.35
N THR A 62 -25.67 27.73 16.22
CA THR A 62 -25.64 28.37 14.89
C THR A 62 -27.03 28.50 14.25
N GLY A 63 -28.01 27.74 14.72
CA GLY A 63 -29.33 27.62 14.10
C GLY A 63 -29.33 26.82 12.79
N GLU A 64 -28.20 26.24 12.39
CA GLU A 64 -28.09 25.44 11.17
C GLU A 64 -28.89 24.13 11.32
N THR A 65 -29.71 23.83 10.31
CA THR A 65 -30.54 22.61 10.28
C THR A 65 -30.25 21.78 9.06
N LYS A 66 -30.13 20.46 9.23
CA LYS A 66 -29.97 19.52 8.13
C LYS A 66 -30.91 18.33 8.25
N THR A 67 -31.58 18.03 7.15
CA THR A 67 -32.56 16.94 7.05
C THR A 67 -31.94 15.73 6.38
N TYR A 68 -31.99 14.60 7.07
CA TYR A 68 -31.54 13.29 6.60
C TYR A 68 -32.75 12.42 6.28
N LEU A 69 -32.86 11.99 5.02
CA LEU A 69 -33.92 11.06 4.60
C LEU A 69 -33.54 9.64 5.00
N ILE A 70 -34.41 8.98 5.76
CA ILE A 70 -34.19 7.63 6.26
C ILE A 70 -34.99 6.63 5.41
N PRO A 71 -34.34 5.68 4.73
CA PRO A 71 -35.03 4.61 4.02
C PRO A 71 -35.90 3.79 4.97
N TYR A 72 -37.08 3.35 4.52
CA TYR A 72 -38.02 2.61 5.37
C TYR A 72 -37.48 1.30 5.95
N GLY A 73 -36.53 0.66 5.27
CA GLY A 73 -35.86 -0.55 5.76
C GLY A 73 -34.80 -0.29 6.82
N SER A 74 -34.36 0.95 6.99
CA SER A 74 -33.32 1.32 7.95
C SER A 74 -33.92 1.50 9.34
N ARG A 75 -33.30 0.88 10.34
CA ARG A 75 -33.65 1.08 11.75
C ARG A 75 -32.96 2.32 12.27
N ILE A 76 -33.71 3.20 12.94
CA ILE A 76 -33.17 4.40 13.57
C ILE A 76 -32.50 3.99 14.88
N LYS A 77 -31.25 4.42 15.08
CA LYS A 77 -30.43 4.08 16.25
C LYS A 77 -30.65 5.05 17.43
N ILE A 78 -31.05 6.28 17.12
CA ILE A 78 -31.17 7.38 18.08
C ILE A 78 -32.61 7.57 18.59
N MET A 79 -32.76 8.32 19.67
CA MET A 79 -34.05 8.77 20.19
C MET A 79 -34.37 10.19 19.75
N ASP A 80 -35.67 10.54 19.74
CA ASP A 80 -36.10 11.91 19.47
C ASP A 80 -35.61 12.85 20.58
N GLY A 81 -35.06 14.01 20.20
CA GLY A 81 -34.42 14.95 21.13
C GLY A 81 -33.01 14.57 21.56
N ALA A 82 -32.39 13.52 20.99
CA ALA A 82 -31.01 13.16 21.30
C ALA A 82 -30.02 14.27 20.90
N VAL A 83 -29.05 14.53 21.77
CA VAL A 83 -27.90 15.40 21.47
C VAL A 83 -26.85 14.54 20.77
N LEU A 84 -26.40 15.00 19.61
CA LEU A 84 -25.47 14.29 18.74
C LEU A 84 -24.21 15.10 18.51
N GLU A 85 -23.10 14.40 18.30
CA GLU A 85 -21.85 14.97 17.81
C GLU A 85 -21.69 14.74 16.31
N ALA A 86 -20.79 15.51 15.68
CA ALA A 86 -20.48 15.33 14.26
C ALA A 86 -19.97 13.90 14.01
N GLY A 87 -20.58 13.20 13.06
CA GLY A 87 -20.28 11.83 12.66
C GLY A 87 -20.93 10.75 13.52
N ASP A 88 -21.91 11.08 14.36
CA ASP A 88 -22.74 10.07 15.04
C ASP A 88 -23.70 9.37 14.08
N GLU A 89 -23.90 8.07 14.31
CA GLU A 89 -24.78 7.20 13.53
C GLU A 89 -26.25 7.42 13.86
N LEU A 90 -27.03 7.85 12.86
CA LEU A 90 -28.47 8.05 12.94
C LEU A 90 -29.24 6.73 12.76
N THR A 91 -28.71 5.82 11.94
CA THR A 91 -29.33 4.53 11.63
C THR A 91 -28.38 3.38 11.92
N GLU A 92 -28.93 2.19 12.16
CA GLU A 92 -28.15 0.96 12.20
C GLU A 92 -27.51 0.67 10.84
N GLY A 93 -26.35 0.03 10.86
CA GLY A 93 -25.61 -0.37 9.66
C GLY A 93 -24.10 -0.15 9.80
N SER A 94 -23.42 -0.21 8.67
CA SER A 94 -22.00 0.05 8.52
C SER A 94 -21.76 1.46 8.02
N VAL A 95 -20.89 2.20 8.69
CA VAL A 95 -20.48 3.54 8.26
C VAL A 95 -19.54 3.46 7.07
N ASN A 96 -19.66 4.42 6.15
CA ASN A 96 -18.74 4.56 5.05
C ASN A 96 -17.47 5.32 5.50
N PRO A 97 -16.27 4.72 5.38
CA PRO A 97 -15.01 5.36 5.79
C PRO A 97 -14.74 6.72 5.13
N HIS A 98 -15.23 6.94 3.90
CA HIS A 98 -15.07 8.23 3.21
C HIS A 98 -15.84 9.36 3.89
N ASP A 99 -16.99 9.05 4.48
CA ASP A 99 -17.80 10.05 5.17
C ASP A 99 -17.17 10.40 6.53
N ILE A 100 -16.60 9.39 7.22
CA ILE A 100 -15.81 9.61 8.45
C ILE A 100 -14.59 10.50 8.14
N LEU A 101 -13.89 10.27 7.02
CA LEU A 101 -12.72 11.07 6.64
C LEU A 101 -13.09 12.54 6.48
N LYS A 102 -14.24 12.79 5.83
CA LYS A 102 -14.71 14.15 5.55
C LYS A 102 -15.15 14.88 6.82
N ILE A 103 -15.74 14.17 7.79
CA ILE A 103 -16.36 14.77 8.98
C ILE A 103 -15.40 14.82 10.17
N LYS A 104 -14.75 13.70 10.50
CA LYS A 104 -13.90 13.55 11.69
C LYS A 104 -12.40 13.54 11.40
N GLY A 105 -12.00 13.45 10.12
CA GLY A 105 -10.60 13.49 9.71
C GLY A 105 -9.87 12.15 9.78
N VAL A 106 -8.55 12.19 9.57
CA VAL A 106 -7.69 11.01 9.31
C VAL A 106 -7.65 10.04 10.49
N ARG A 107 -7.46 10.55 11.73
CA ARG A 107 -7.36 9.70 12.92
C ARG A 107 -8.63 8.90 13.17
N ALA A 108 -9.79 9.54 13.06
CA ALA A 108 -11.08 8.86 13.25
C ALA A 108 -11.31 7.74 12.23
N VAL A 109 -10.87 7.91 10.98
CA VAL A 109 -10.94 6.85 9.97
C VAL A 109 -9.99 5.70 10.32
N GLN A 110 -8.79 6.00 10.80
CA GLN A 110 -7.81 4.99 11.21
C GLN A 110 -8.38 4.14 12.35
N ASP A 111 -8.91 4.78 13.39
CA ASP A 111 -9.51 4.12 14.54
C ASP A 111 -10.73 3.29 14.13
N TYR A 112 -11.60 3.85 13.28
CA TYR A 112 -12.76 3.13 12.76
C TYR A 112 -12.36 1.88 11.98
N MET A 113 -11.43 2.01 11.03
CA MET A 113 -10.94 0.91 10.20
C MET A 113 -10.29 -0.18 11.06
N LEU A 114 -9.48 0.22 12.05
CA LEU A 114 -8.84 -0.71 12.97
C LEU A 114 -9.88 -1.50 13.77
N GLN A 115 -10.84 -0.80 14.41
CA GLN A 115 -11.88 -1.42 15.22
C GLN A 115 -12.76 -2.38 14.41
N GLU A 116 -13.16 -1.98 13.20
CA GLU A 116 -14.04 -2.80 12.36
C GLU A 116 -13.34 -4.04 11.81
N VAL A 117 -12.09 -3.92 11.34
CA VAL A 117 -11.32 -5.09 10.90
C VAL A 117 -11.06 -6.03 12.08
N GLN A 118 -10.65 -5.48 13.23
CA GLN A 118 -10.38 -6.27 14.43
C GLN A 118 -11.63 -6.97 14.96
N ARG A 119 -12.81 -6.31 14.91
CA ARG A 119 -14.10 -6.90 15.25
C ARG A 119 -14.36 -8.17 14.43
N VAL A 120 -14.14 -8.12 13.11
CA VAL A 120 -14.36 -9.28 12.24
C VAL A 120 -13.41 -10.42 12.57
N TYR A 121 -12.11 -10.15 12.77
CA TYR A 121 -11.15 -11.19 13.12
C TYR A 121 -11.44 -11.81 14.50
N ARG A 122 -11.80 -11.00 15.50
CA ARG A 122 -12.19 -11.48 16.84
C ARG A 122 -13.44 -12.34 16.79
N LEU A 123 -14.45 -11.97 16.00
CA LEU A 123 -15.66 -12.79 15.81
C LEU A 123 -15.34 -14.16 15.19
N GLN A 124 -14.26 -14.25 14.41
CA GLN A 124 -13.77 -15.51 13.84
C GLN A 124 -12.77 -16.25 14.74
N GLY A 125 -12.50 -15.74 15.94
CA GLY A 125 -11.57 -16.34 16.89
C GLY A 125 -10.09 -16.22 16.50
N VAL A 126 -9.75 -15.28 15.61
CA VAL A 126 -8.36 -15.03 15.18
C VAL A 126 -7.84 -13.79 15.88
N GLU A 127 -6.75 -13.94 16.63
CA GLU A 127 -6.06 -12.82 17.27
C GLU A 127 -4.97 -12.27 16.35
N ILE A 128 -5.08 -10.98 15.99
CA ILE A 128 -4.08 -10.25 15.21
C ILE A 128 -3.70 -8.99 15.99
N ASN A 129 -2.42 -8.64 16.00
CA ASN A 129 -1.96 -7.41 16.62
C ASN A 129 -2.32 -6.19 15.75
N ASP A 130 -2.85 -5.16 16.38
CA ASP A 130 -3.31 -3.92 15.77
C ASP A 130 -2.26 -3.27 14.85
N LYS A 131 -0.97 -3.38 15.17
CA LYS A 131 0.14 -2.85 14.36
C LYS A 131 0.10 -3.30 12.89
N HIS A 132 -0.38 -4.52 12.62
CA HIS A 132 -0.44 -5.04 11.25
C HIS A 132 -1.52 -4.34 10.44
N ILE A 133 -2.67 -4.07 11.08
CA ILE A 133 -3.79 -3.37 10.45
C ILE A 133 -3.42 -1.89 10.28
N GLU A 134 -2.81 -1.27 11.29
CA GLU A 134 -2.32 0.12 11.22
C GLU A 134 -1.38 0.34 10.04
N VAL A 135 -0.44 -0.58 9.80
CA VAL A 135 0.49 -0.49 8.66
C VAL A 135 -0.27 -0.50 7.33
N ILE A 136 -1.32 -1.31 7.20
CA ILE A 136 -2.14 -1.37 5.97
C ILE A 136 -2.97 -0.08 5.82
N VAL A 137 -3.66 0.35 6.88
CA VAL A 137 -4.49 1.55 6.86
C VAL A 137 -3.64 2.80 6.58
N ARG A 138 -2.41 2.86 7.08
CA ARG A 138 -1.44 3.90 6.73
C ARG A 138 -1.16 3.96 5.22
N GLN A 139 -1.05 2.82 4.53
CA GLN A 139 -0.87 2.81 3.08
C GLN A 139 -2.12 3.30 2.33
N MET A 140 -3.32 3.06 2.87
CA MET A 140 -4.58 3.51 2.27
C MET A 140 -4.78 5.03 2.33
N LEU A 141 -4.18 5.70 3.33
CA LEU A 141 -4.26 7.14 3.59
C LEU A 141 -2.99 7.90 3.19
N LYS A 142 -2.14 7.30 2.34
CA LYS A 142 -0.83 7.89 1.98
C LYS A 142 -0.93 9.05 0.97
N LYS A 143 -2.07 9.23 0.29
CA LYS A 143 -2.21 10.17 -0.84
C LYS A 143 -3.12 11.36 -0.52
N VAL A 144 -2.70 12.54 -0.97
CA VAL A 144 -3.45 13.80 -0.91
C VAL A 144 -3.88 14.17 -2.33
N ARG A 145 -5.12 14.62 -2.49
CA ARG A 145 -5.60 15.22 -3.74
C ARG A 145 -5.42 16.72 -3.66
N VAL A 146 -4.68 17.29 -4.60
CA VAL A 146 -4.51 18.74 -4.73
C VAL A 146 -5.84 19.35 -5.18
N GLU A 147 -6.34 20.34 -4.46
CA GLU A 147 -7.52 21.11 -4.86
C GLU A 147 -7.08 22.41 -5.55
N ASN A 148 -6.27 23.20 -4.86
CA ASN A 148 -5.67 24.43 -5.39
C ASN A 148 -4.15 24.29 -5.37
N ASN A 149 -3.51 24.69 -6.46
CA ASN A 149 -2.07 24.56 -6.60
C ASN A 149 -1.27 25.70 -5.94
N GLY A 150 -1.91 26.82 -5.58
CA GLY A 150 -1.20 28.01 -5.10
C GLY A 150 -0.09 28.40 -6.08
N ASP A 151 1.10 28.63 -5.55
CA ASP A 151 2.32 28.89 -6.33
C ASP A 151 3.17 27.62 -6.59
N SER A 152 2.65 26.44 -6.24
CA SER A 152 3.32 25.17 -6.50
C SER A 152 3.22 24.74 -7.97
N GLU A 153 4.14 23.88 -8.40
CA GLU A 153 4.07 23.22 -9.71
C GLU A 153 3.07 22.06 -9.76
N LEU A 154 2.34 21.81 -8.66
CA LEU A 154 1.37 20.72 -8.58
C LEU A 154 0.16 21.04 -9.44
N LEU A 155 -0.42 20.01 -10.07
CA LEU A 155 -1.61 20.19 -10.87
C LEU A 155 -2.87 19.91 -10.03
N PRO A 156 -3.89 20.78 -10.09
CA PRO A 156 -5.18 20.52 -9.46
C PRO A 156 -5.77 19.18 -9.88
N GLY A 157 -6.31 18.44 -8.91
CA GLY A 157 -6.89 17.12 -9.10
C GLY A 157 -5.89 15.96 -9.11
N THR A 158 -4.58 16.22 -9.12
CA THR A 158 -3.58 15.15 -9.05
C THR A 158 -3.46 14.55 -7.64
N LEU A 159 -3.03 13.28 -7.59
CA LEU A 159 -2.77 12.58 -6.34
C LEU A 159 -1.27 12.56 -6.08
N VAL A 160 -0.85 13.17 -4.97
CA VAL A 160 0.53 13.25 -4.53
C VAL A 160 0.69 12.53 -3.19
N ASP A 161 1.92 12.15 -2.84
CA ASP A 161 2.19 11.62 -1.51
C ASP A 161 1.96 12.69 -0.44
N ALA A 162 1.44 12.31 0.73
CA ALA A 162 1.22 13.26 1.81
C ALA A 162 2.54 13.90 2.26
N LEU A 163 3.60 13.10 2.41
CA LEU A 163 4.92 13.62 2.81
C LEU A 163 5.51 14.54 1.75
N ASP A 164 5.48 14.13 0.47
CA ASP A 164 5.99 14.97 -0.62
C ASP A 164 5.19 16.29 -0.73
N PHE A 165 3.88 16.27 -0.43
CA PHE A 165 3.04 17.46 -0.42
C PHE A 165 3.38 18.40 0.73
N ASP A 166 3.57 17.85 1.93
CA ASP A 166 3.95 18.60 3.12
C ASP A 166 5.35 19.24 2.93
N ASP A 167 6.32 18.49 2.41
CA ASP A 167 7.67 18.97 2.11
C ASP A 167 7.67 20.12 1.08
N VAL A 168 6.81 20.03 0.05
CA VAL A 168 6.67 21.10 -0.97
C VAL A 168 6.05 22.35 -0.36
N ASN A 169 5.03 22.20 0.50
CA ASN A 169 4.37 23.32 1.15
C ASN A 169 5.28 24.01 2.16
N GLU A 170 6.03 23.27 2.97
CA GLU A 170 7.02 23.83 3.90
C GLU A 170 8.04 24.69 3.15
N ARG A 171 8.53 24.22 2.00
CA ARG A 171 9.43 25.00 1.14
C ARG A 171 8.82 26.27 0.57
N LEU A 172 7.54 26.23 0.16
CA LEU A 172 6.85 27.41 -0.38
C LEU A 172 6.60 28.46 0.71
N GLU A 173 6.28 28.01 1.93
CA GLU A 173 6.12 28.88 3.10
C GLU A 173 7.44 29.56 3.47
N GLU A 174 8.58 28.85 3.43
CA GLU A 174 9.91 29.43 3.63
C GLU A 174 10.26 30.49 2.57
N GLU A 175 9.81 30.29 1.33
CA GLU A 175 9.97 31.23 0.22
C GLU A 175 8.95 32.40 0.26
N GLY A 176 7.99 32.39 1.21
CA GLY A 176 6.94 33.39 1.36
C GLY A 176 5.87 33.37 0.26
N LYS A 177 5.69 32.23 -0.40
CA LYS A 177 4.73 31.99 -1.49
C LYS A 177 3.42 31.39 -0.96
N GLU A 178 2.39 31.36 -1.81
CA GLU A 178 1.12 30.72 -1.44
C GLU A 178 1.24 29.19 -1.49
N PRO A 179 1.01 28.47 -0.37
CA PRO A 179 1.09 27.02 -0.32
C PRO A 179 -0.05 26.37 -1.10
N ALA A 180 0.15 25.11 -1.51
CA ALA A 180 -0.90 24.35 -2.17
C ALA A 180 -1.94 23.85 -1.16
N GLU A 181 -3.21 23.85 -1.56
CA GLU A 181 -4.31 23.28 -0.77
C GLU A 181 -4.67 21.88 -1.27
N GLY A 182 -4.79 20.93 -0.35
CA GLY A 182 -5.11 19.56 -0.69
C GLY A 182 -5.98 18.89 0.37
N LYS A 183 -6.75 17.90 -0.06
CA LYS A 183 -7.53 17.04 0.84
C LYS A 183 -7.00 15.62 0.82
N GLN A 184 -6.81 15.05 2.01
CA GLN A 184 -6.45 13.65 2.16
C GLN A 184 -7.50 12.76 1.49
N VAL A 185 -7.07 11.74 0.74
CA VAL A 185 -7.97 10.76 0.15
C VAL A 185 -7.72 9.37 0.72
N LEU A 186 -8.80 8.65 0.99
CA LEU A 186 -8.76 7.23 1.31
C LEU A 186 -8.82 6.43 0.00
N LEU A 187 -7.85 5.56 -0.22
CA LEU A 187 -7.79 4.65 -1.36
C LEU A 187 -7.87 3.19 -0.90
N GLY A 188 -8.63 2.37 -1.64
CA GLY A 188 -8.58 0.92 -1.47
C GLY A 188 -7.18 0.36 -1.77
N ILE A 189 -6.80 -0.76 -1.16
CA ILE A 189 -5.46 -1.35 -1.29
C ILE A 189 -5.06 -1.62 -2.75
N THR A 190 -5.99 -2.04 -3.60
CA THR A 190 -5.73 -2.26 -5.04
C THR A 190 -5.37 -0.94 -5.73
N LYS A 191 -6.10 0.15 -5.45
CA LYS A 191 -5.84 1.46 -6.04
C LYS A 191 -4.60 2.13 -5.46
N ALA A 192 -4.34 1.94 -4.16
CA ALA A 192 -3.13 2.43 -3.51
C ALA A 192 -1.86 1.76 -4.07
N ALA A 193 -1.93 0.45 -4.39
CA ALA A 193 -0.83 -0.28 -5.00
C ALA A 193 -0.48 0.19 -6.43
N LEU A 194 -1.49 0.63 -7.20
CA LEU A 194 -1.29 1.23 -8.53
C LEU A 194 -0.76 2.66 -8.46
N ALA A 195 -1.10 3.41 -7.41
CA ALA A 195 -0.67 4.79 -7.19
C ALA A 195 0.75 4.89 -6.59
N THR A 196 1.62 3.92 -6.87
CA THR A 196 3.02 3.92 -6.41
C THR A 196 3.91 4.75 -7.33
N ASN A 197 5.01 5.28 -6.78
CA ASN A 197 5.95 6.11 -7.55
C ASN A 197 6.78 5.28 -8.55
N SER A 198 6.96 3.98 -8.27
CA SER A 198 7.62 3.04 -9.18
C SER A 198 6.64 2.55 -10.25
N PHE A 199 6.96 2.82 -11.51
CA PHE A 199 6.19 2.30 -12.63
C PHE A 199 6.43 0.80 -12.83
N LEU A 200 7.61 0.26 -12.46
CA LEU A 200 7.89 -1.18 -12.54
C LEU A 200 7.02 -1.97 -11.57
N SER A 201 6.92 -1.50 -10.33
CA SER A 201 6.04 -2.10 -9.32
C SER A 201 4.57 -1.99 -9.73
N ALA A 202 4.12 -0.82 -10.20
CA ALA A 202 2.74 -0.64 -10.65
C ALA A 202 2.38 -1.54 -11.86
N ALA A 203 3.26 -1.60 -12.88
CA ALA A 203 3.05 -2.38 -14.09
C ALA A 203 3.00 -3.89 -13.85
N SER A 204 3.66 -4.38 -12.79
CA SER A 204 3.61 -5.79 -12.37
C SER A 204 2.30 -6.22 -11.72
N PHE A 205 1.46 -5.25 -11.29
CA PHE A 205 0.22 -5.55 -10.57
C PHE A 205 -0.98 -5.60 -11.50
N GLN A 206 -1.34 -4.47 -12.13
CA GLN A 206 -2.43 -4.37 -13.12
C GLN A 206 -2.15 -3.26 -14.14
N GLU A 207 -2.96 -3.19 -15.21
CA GLU A 207 -2.94 -2.11 -16.22
C GLU A 207 -1.56 -1.85 -16.87
N THR A 208 -0.76 -2.90 -17.09
CA THR A 208 0.64 -2.84 -17.56
C THR A 208 0.84 -1.90 -18.76
N THR A 209 0.03 -2.01 -19.81
CA THR A 209 0.15 -1.17 -21.02
C THR A 209 0.00 0.30 -20.69
N LYS A 210 -1.03 0.67 -19.92
CA LYS A 210 -1.33 2.06 -19.57
C LYS A 210 -0.22 2.68 -18.72
N VAL A 211 0.26 1.92 -17.72
CA VAL A 211 1.33 2.37 -16.82
C VAL A 211 2.63 2.63 -17.60
N LEU A 212 3.02 1.71 -18.49
CA LEU A 212 4.25 1.86 -19.28
C LEU A 212 4.13 2.98 -20.31
N THR A 213 2.98 3.14 -20.96
CA THR A 213 2.75 4.26 -21.89
C THR A 213 2.85 5.61 -21.17
N GLU A 214 2.23 5.76 -20.01
CA GLU A 214 2.31 7.01 -19.24
C GLU A 214 3.73 7.29 -18.75
N ALA A 215 4.46 6.27 -18.30
CA ALA A 215 5.85 6.39 -17.89
C ALA A 215 6.76 6.81 -19.05
N ALA A 216 6.55 6.24 -20.25
CA ALA A 216 7.30 6.58 -21.45
C ALA A 216 7.04 8.02 -21.91
N ILE A 217 5.78 8.45 -21.95
CA ILE A 217 5.40 9.83 -22.31
C ILE A 217 6.03 10.84 -21.35
N LYS A 218 6.03 10.53 -20.05
CA LYS A 218 6.59 11.40 -19.00
C LYS A 218 8.09 11.27 -18.82
N GLY A 219 8.76 10.34 -19.51
CA GLY A 219 10.18 10.07 -19.33
C GLY A 219 10.57 9.68 -17.89
N LYS A 220 9.68 8.97 -17.17
CA LYS A 220 9.90 8.63 -15.76
C LYS A 220 11.11 7.71 -15.57
N LYS A 221 11.87 7.95 -14.50
CA LYS A 221 12.95 7.08 -14.03
C LYS A 221 12.53 6.40 -12.73
N ASP A 222 12.77 5.10 -12.64
CA ASP A 222 12.44 4.33 -11.44
C ASP A 222 13.63 4.32 -10.47
N PRO A 223 13.46 4.76 -9.20
CA PRO A 223 14.56 4.81 -8.24
C PRO A 223 14.90 3.45 -7.62
N LEU A 224 14.13 2.38 -7.87
CA LEU A 224 14.39 1.02 -7.37
C LEU A 224 14.47 0.93 -5.84
N ILE A 225 13.60 1.66 -5.15
CA ILE A 225 13.56 1.71 -3.68
C ILE A 225 12.75 0.53 -3.13
N GLY A 226 11.77 0.05 -3.90
CA GLY A 226 10.85 -1.00 -3.50
C GLY A 226 11.43 -2.40 -3.62
N LEU A 227 10.80 -3.35 -2.92
CA LEU A 227 11.18 -4.76 -3.01
C LEU A 227 10.87 -5.34 -4.39
N LYS A 228 9.68 -5.02 -4.94
CA LYS A 228 9.19 -5.61 -6.20
C LYS A 228 10.09 -5.27 -7.39
N GLU A 229 10.51 -4.01 -7.52
CA GLU A 229 11.39 -3.60 -8.60
C GLU A 229 12.72 -4.35 -8.57
N ASN A 230 13.32 -4.49 -7.37
CA ASN A 230 14.60 -5.17 -7.22
C ASN A 230 14.50 -6.67 -7.49
N VAL A 231 13.40 -7.34 -7.09
CA VAL A 231 13.13 -8.74 -7.47
C VAL A 231 13.08 -8.87 -8.99
N LEU A 232 12.32 -8.01 -9.68
CA LEU A 232 12.14 -8.09 -11.13
C LEU A 232 13.44 -7.91 -11.91
N ILE A 233 14.33 -7.04 -11.43
CA ILE A 233 15.63 -6.76 -12.07
C ILE A 233 16.71 -7.76 -11.64
N GLY A 234 16.50 -8.54 -10.59
CA GLY A 234 17.50 -9.46 -10.03
C GLY A 234 18.57 -8.76 -9.19
N LYS A 235 18.25 -7.60 -8.59
CA LYS A 235 19.12 -6.90 -7.62
C LYS A 235 18.83 -7.35 -6.19
N LEU A 236 19.81 -7.18 -5.31
CA LEU A 236 19.63 -7.40 -3.87
C LEU A 236 18.49 -6.54 -3.32
N LEU A 237 17.68 -7.12 -2.45
CA LEU A 237 16.56 -6.41 -1.82
C LEU A 237 17.04 -5.39 -0.80
N PRO A 238 16.49 -4.16 -0.76
CA PRO A 238 16.89 -3.11 0.18
C PRO A 238 16.28 -3.30 1.59
N VAL A 239 16.24 -4.55 2.10
CA VAL A 239 15.71 -4.91 3.42
C VAL A 239 16.60 -5.93 4.10
N GLY A 240 16.64 -5.93 5.43
CA GLY A 240 17.50 -6.84 6.19
C GLY A 240 18.98 -6.63 5.85
N THR A 241 19.70 -7.71 5.59
CA THR A 241 21.14 -7.68 5.23
C THR A 241 21.43 -7.00 3.90
N GLY A 242 20.43 -6.82 3.03
CA GLY A 242 20.60 -6.12 1.76
C GLY A 242 20.54 -4.58 1.87
N MET A 243 20.28 -4.03 3.07
CA MET A 243 20.39 -2.59 3.29
C MET A 243 21.85 -2.13 3.18
N LYS A 244 22.08 -0.96 2.57
CA LYS A 244 23.42 -0.34 2.43
C LYS A 244 24.20 -0.30 3.75
N ARG A 245 23.50 -0.04 4.86
CA ARG A 245 24.06 -0.01 6.22
C ARG A 245 24.84 -1.27 6.60
N TYR A 246 24.39 -2.44 6.15
CA TYR A 246 25.05 -3.72 6.45
C TYR A 246 25.99 -4.18 5.34
N ARG A 247 25.68 -3.83 4.09
CA ARG A 247 26.48 -4.23 2.93
C ARG A 247 27.81 -3.48 2.84
N ASP A 248 27.80 -2.19 3.18
CA ASP A 248 28.95 -1.32 2.97
C ASP A 248 29.82 -1.22 4.25
N ILE A 249 29.65 -2.17 5.18
CA ILE A 249 30.47 -2.28 6.40
C ILE A 249 31.88 -2.69 5.98
N LYS A 250 32.85 -1.80 6.21
CA LYS A 250 34.27 -2.13 6.13
C LYS A 250 34.70 -2.73 7.48
N LEU A 251 35.22 -3.95 7.44
CA LEU A 251 35.81 -4.58 8.60
C LEU A 251 37.23 -4.04 8.74
N ASP A 252 37.49 -3.33 9.84
CA ASP A 252 38.85 -3.02 10.25
C ASP A 252 39.38 -4.24 11.00
N SER A 253 40.14 -5.08 10.29
CA SER A 253 40.80 -6.23 10.88
C SER A 253 42.27 -6.18 10.49
N ASP A 254 43.15 -6.52 11.45
CA ASP A 254 44.61 -6.58 11.27
C ASP A 254 45.07 -7.56 10.16
N LEU A 255 44.14 -8.26 9.50
CA LEU A 255 44.37 -9.11 8.33
C LEU A 255 44.80 -8.33 7.09
N ASN A 256 44.63 -6.99 7.06
CA ASN A 256 45.18 -6.16 5.98
C ASN A 256 46.71 -6.14 5.93
N ARG A 257 47.41 -6.70 6.93
CA ARG A 257 48.88 -6.78 6.92
C ARG A 257 49.45 -7.80 5.93
N PHE A 258 48.62 -8.68 5.36
CA PHE A 258 49.01 -9.66 4.35
C PHE A 258 48.53 -9.33 2.93
N ALA A 259 47.75 -8.26 2.76
CA ALA A 259 47.22 -7.86 1.44
C ALA A 259 48.25 -7.12 0.57
N ASP A 260 49.35 -6.63 1.17
CA ASP A 260 50.45 -5.94 0.47
C ASP A 260 51.65 -6.85 0.15
N ILE A 261 51.54 -8.17 0.32
CA ILE A 261 52.58 -9.11 -0.13
C ILE A 261 52.33 -9.39 -1.62
N ASP A 262 52.96 -8.57 -2.46
CA ASP A 262 53.05 -8.78 -3.90
C ASP A 262 53.94 -10.00 -4.15
N PHE A 263 53.36 -11.15 -4.50
CA PHE A 263 54.09 -12.39 -4.80
C PHE A 263 54.74 -12.37 -6.21
N THR A 264 54.68 -11.24 -6.92
CA THR A 264 55.18 -11.11 -8.29
C THR A 264 56.66 -10.79 -8.43
N ASP A 265 57.36 -10.45 -7.34
CA ASP A 265 58.76 -10.00 -7.43
C ASP A 265 59.81 -11.09 -7.11
N GLU A 266 59.42 -12.32 -6.75
CA GLU A 266 60.38 -13.39 -6.35
C GLU A 266 60.41 -14.62 -7.28
N TYR A 267 59.97 -14.49 -8.54
CA TYR A 267 60.29 -15.47 -9.59
C TYR A 267 60.83 -14.75 -10.83
N GLY A 268 62.06 -14.27 -10.72
CA GLY A 268 62.87 -13.90 -11.87
C GLY A 268 63.26 -15.14 -12.69
N GLU A 269 63.05 -15.05 -14.00
CA GLU A 269 63.65 -15.86 -15.08
C GLU A 269 63.71 -17.39 -14.89
N PHE A 270 62.66 -18.09 -15.33
CA PHE A 270 62.85 -19.39 -15.99
C PHE A 270 62.17 -19.34 -17.36
N GLY A 271 62.97 -19.61 -18.40
CA GLY A 271 62.68 -19.31 -19.80
C GLY A 271 61.49 -20.05 -20.42
N GLU A 272 61.01 -19.47 -21.52
CA GLU A 272 59.79 -19.80 -22.28
C GLU A 272 59.77 -21.19 -22.99
N GLU A 273 60.60 -22.17 -22.64
CA GLU A 273 60.67 -23.44 -23.41
C GLU A 273 59.92 -24.65 -22.82
N GLU A 274 59.42 -24.62 -21.58
CA GLU A 274 58.75 -25.79 -20.97
C GLU A 274 57.21 -25.71 -20.87
N THR A 275 56.57 -24.59 -21.22
CA THR A 275 55.10 -24.46 -21.06
C THR A 275 54.27 -25.10 -22.18
N ALA A 276 54.90 -25.62 -23.24
CA ALA A 276 54.21 -26.23 -24.37
C ALA A 276 53.72 -27.67 -24.11
N GLU A 277 54.23 -28.37 -23.09
CA GLU A 277 53.88 -29.79 -22.83
C GLU A 277 52.68 -30.00 -21.89
N MET A 278 52.10 -28.94 -21.29
CA MET A 278 51.06 -29.09 -20.27
C MET A 278 49.64 -28.67 -20.69
N LEU A 279 49.42 -28.30 -21.96
CA LEU A 279 48.10 -27.94 -22.47
C LEU A 279 47.57 -28.98 -23.47
N GLU A 280 47.38 -30.21 -23.02
CA GLU A 280 46.41 -31.13 -23.64
C GLU A 280 45.20 -31.28 -22.71
N SER A 281 44.01 -30.97 -23.24
CA SER A 281 42.77 -31.09 -22.50
C SER A 281 42.40 -32.57 -22.27
N PRO A 282 41.75 -32.93 -21.14
CA PRO A 282 41.39 -34.32 -20.84
C PRO A 282 40.44 -34.97 -21.86
N GLU A 283 39.80 -34.20 -22.73
CA GLU A 283 38.82 -34.68 -23.71
C GLU A 283 39.48 -35.31 -24.95
N GLU A 284 40.71 -34.93 -25.31
CA GLU A 284 41.45 -35.53 -26.44
C GLU A 284 42.10 -36.88 -26.09
N LYS A 285 42.42 -37.12 -24.80
CA LYS A 285 42.96 -38.41 -24.34
C LYS A 285 41.93 -39.56 -24.29
N ILE A 286 40.63 -39.24 -24.27
CA ILE A 286 39.58 -40.27 -24.22
C ILE A 286 39.23 -40.78 -25.63
N ALA A 287 39.45 -39.96 -26.67
CA ALA A 287 39.22 -40.36 -28.07
C ALA A 287 40.32 -41.28 -28.63
N SER A 288 41.51 -41.32 -28.03
CA SER A 288 42.63 -42.17 -28.48
C SER A 288 42.70 -43.55 -27.82
N MET A 289 41.85 -43.85 -26.83
CA MET A 289 41.88 -45.12 -26.08
C MET A 289 40.87 -46.18 -26.56
N SER A 290 40.20 -46.00 -27.71
CA SER A 290 39.27 -47.02 -28.25
C SER A 290 39.59 -47.43 -29.69
N ALA A 291 40.60 -48.27 -29.87
CA ALA A 291 40.70 -49.19 -30.99
C ALA A 291 41.56 -50.41 -30.56
N PRO A 292 41.04 -51.65 -30.61
CA PRO A 292 41.86 -52.83 -30.34
C PRO A 292 42.77 -53.13 -31.52
N GLU A 293 44.05 -53.40 -31.24
CA GLU A 293 45.02 -53.94 -32.19
C GLU A 293 44.60 -55.35 -32.61
N THR A 294 44.43 -55.55 -33.92
CA THR A 294 44.54 -56.86 -34.55
C THR A 294 46.01 -57.10 -34.86
N GLU A 295 46.62 -58.05 -34.15
CA GLU A 295 47.92 -58.64 -34.49
C GLU A 295 47.80 -59.45 -35.79
N GLU A 296 48.66 -59.15 -36.77
CA GLU A 296 49.05 -60.07 -37.83
C GLU A 296 50.30 -60.83 -37.35
N GLU A 297 50.26 -62.17 -37.36
CA GLU A 297 51.47 -63.00 -37.47
C GLU A 297 51.23 -64.15 -38.47
N GLU A 298 52.15 -64.22 -39.44
CA GLU A 298 52.47 -65.22 -40.50
C GLU A 298 51.50 -65.50 -41.67
#